data_AF-A0A660Q1A7-F1
#
_entry.id   AF-A0A660Q1A7-F1
#
_cell.length_a   1.000
_cell.length_b   1.000
_cell.length_c   1.000
_cell.angle_alpha   90.00
_cell.angle_beta   90.00
_cell.angle_gamma   90.00
#
_symmetry.space_group_name_H-M   'P 1'
#
loop_
_entity.id
_entity.type
_entity.pdbx_description
1 polymer ?
#
loop_
_entity_poly.entity_id
_entity_poly.type
_entity_poly.pdbx_seq_one_letter_code
_entity_poly.pdbx_strand_id
1 'polypeptide(L)'
;LPYYYDYPWLGLQHAIYTNTVHQYSAAIFPLYLSEKFDTSLIKDIWEGCALQPGPQFLQAIDAALVDYTITSDILNIIPDYDIHKAFSEFSVWNLFTGGRASQAPAGYRFTEAEEYPMIPDSAFLGFANYDIPRMLWPWPDTLSDGSPFLLGEDMPITFYMDNMPQSASAHYLDLQNLSLLTDTTFYFSFVGAVGIKWYVSFVGFPIGGIGQAEILGSYGAPVGSPLNFQFDPAEYGNVVVIPTPVDTAISAYPAEYGYSPILSSVTPEQFADSYEFSSPFPNPIEVSSPTDSVCFKSKIITSSLSGIRAKMEVTIFNIAGEKVNVIPENSNFSTYYNRNEITVGWKLDNASGKKVAPGVYLAYCHVIAANGGIEGSEKFKVAVIR
;
A
#
# COMPACT_ATOMS: atom_id res chain seq x y z
N LEU A 1 -21.30 17.38 20.53
CA LEU A 1 -22.74 17.06 20.67
C LEU A 1 -23.72 18.12 20.21
N PRO A 2 -23.50 19.45 20.34
CA PRO A 2 -24.44 20.44 19.77
C PRO A 2 -24.70 20.14 18.30
N TYR A 3 -23.67 20.04 17.46
CA TYR A 3 -23.83 19.70 16.04
C TYR A 3 -24.53 18.37 15.72
N TYR A 4 -24.50 17.38 16.62
CA TYR A 4 -25.14 16.07 16.44
C TYR A 4 -26.66 16.13 16.74
N TYR A 5 -27.08 17.05 17.61
CA TYR A 5 -28.47 17.34 17.98
C TYR A 5 -28.99 18.69 17.46
N ASP A 6 -28.16 19.45 16.75
CA ASP A 6 -28.56 20.69 16.07
C ASP A 6 -29.30 20.38 14.77
N TYR A 7 -29.27 19.12 14.30
CA TYR A 7 -29.94 18.68 13.08
C TYR A 7 -30.62 17.29 13.16
N PRO A 8 -31.33 16.93 14.24
CA PRO A 8 -31.97 15.60 14.41
C PRO A 8 -33.08 15.34 13.39
N TRP A 9 -33.51 16.37 12.66
CA TRP A 9 -34.49 16.29 11.57
C TRP A 9 -33.86 15.99 10.20
N LEU A 10 -32.54 16.10 10.06
CA LEU A 10 -31.85 15.73 8.81
C LEU A 10 -31.77 14.20 8.77
N GLY A 11 -32.73 13.58 8.07
CA GLY A 11 -32.72 12.14 7.82
C GLY A 11 -31.54 11.71 6.94
N LEU A 12 -31.33 10.40 6.84
CA LEU A 12 -30.31 9.70 6.02
C LEU A 12 -30.18 10.17 4.56
N GLN A 13 -31.12 10.98 4.07
CA GLN A 13 -31.25 11.41 2.69
C GLN A 13 -30.72 12.84 2.43
N HIS A 14 -30.28 13.57 3.47
CA HIS A 14 -29.86 14.99 3.38
C HIS A 14 -28.33 15.19 3.34
N ALA A 15 -27.59 14.27 2.72
CA ALA A 15 -26.11 14.25 2.65
C ALA A 15 -25.48 15.28 1.68
N ILE A 16 -26.23 16.28 1.20
CA ILE A 16 -25.82 17.09 0.04
C ILE A 16 -24.96 18.31 0.38
N TYR A 17 -24.75 18.63 1.66
CA TYR A 17 -24.18 19.94 2.04
C TYR A 17 -22.95 19.94 2.95
N THR A 18 -22.54 18.83 3.55
CA THR A 18 -21.26 18.76 4.29
C THR A 18 -20.74 17.34 4.35
N ASN A 19 -19.41 17.19 4.25
CA ASN A 19 -18.66 15.96 4.47
C ASN A 19 -19.01 15.29 5.81
N THR A 20 -20.04 14.46 5.85
CA THR A 20 -20.63 14.02 7.11
C THR A 20 -20.50 12.52 7.31
N VAL A 21 -19.41 12.16 8.00
CA VAL A 21 -19.23 10.89 8.74
C VAL A 21 -20.43 10.58 9.65
N HIS A 22 -21.27 11.58 9.94
CA HIS A 22 -22.43 11.54 10.83
C HIS A 22 -23.39 10.38 10.57
N GLN A 23 -23.83 10.13 9.33
CA GLN A 23 -24.80 9.06 9.07
C GLN A 23 -24.24 7.66 9.37
N TYR A 24 -22.96 7.45 9.08
CA TYR A 24 -22.26 6.20 9.37
C TYR A 24 -21.96 6.03 10.86
N SER A 25 -21.45 7.09 11.51
CA SER A 25 -21.11 7.09 12.94
C SER A 25 -22.33 7.08 13.87
N ALA A 26 -23.48 7.62 13.42
CA ALA A 26 -24.69 7.71 14.23
C ALA A 26 -25.67 6.53 14.04
N ALA A 27 -25.60 5.79 12.93
CA ALA A 27 -26.57 4.74 12.61
C ALA A 27 -25.93 3.39 12.27
N ILE A 28 -25.12 3.31 11.21
CA ILE A 28 -24.66 2.02 10.66
C ILE A 28 -23.61 1.36 11.56
N PHE A 29 -22.63 2.11 12.05
CA PHE A 29 -21.61 1.56 12.95
C PHE A 29 -22.20 1.19 14.32
N PRO A 30 -23.08 1.99 14.96
CA PRO A 30 -23.82 1.56 16.14
C PRO A 30 -24.66 0.29 15.94
N LEU A 31 -25.27 0.08 14.76
CA LEU A 31 -25.97 -1.17 14.46
C LEU A 31 -25.02 -2.37 14.54
N TYR A 32 -23.86 -2.28 13.87
CA TYR A 32 -22.81 -3.30 13.97
C TYR A 32 -22.41 -3.56 15.44
N LEU A 33 -22.15 -2.51 16.21
CA LEU A 33 -21.79 -2.66 17.62
C LEU A 33 -22.90 -3.33 18.44
N SER A 34 -24.18 -3.05 18.14
CA SER A 34 -25.31 -3.66 18.85
C SER A 34 -25.48 -5.16 18.55
N GLU A 35 -25.14 -5.59 17.33
CA GLU A 35 -25.20 -7.01 16.95
C GLU A 35 -23.98 -7.78 17.45
N LYS A 36 -22.80 -7.16 17.44
CA LYS A 36 -21.54 -7.78 17.87
C LYS A 36 -21.41 -7.84 19.39
N PHE A 37 -21.82 -6.78 20.06
CA PHE A 37 -21.72 -6.60 21.51
C PHE A 37 -23.13 -6.43 22.09
N ASP A 38 -23.36 -5.35 22.84
CA ASP A 38 -24.69 -4.96 23.30
C ASP A 38 -24.87 -3.43 23.28
N THR A 39 -26.06 -2.98 23.69
CA THR A 39 -26.41 -1.56 23.69
C THR A 39 -25.75 -0.75 24.79
N SER A 40 -25.13 -1.40 25.79
CA SER A 40 -24.41 -0.71 26.87
C SER A 40 -23.09 -0.11 26.36
N LEU A 41 -22.36 -0.82 25.50
CA LEU A 41 -21.18 -0.27 24.82
C LEU A 41 -21.52 1.01 24.05
N ILE A 42 -22.63 0.99 23.32
CA ILE A 42 -23.07 2.16 22.54
C ILE A 42 -23.33 3.32 23.49
N LYS A 43 -24.08 3.09 24.58
CA LYS A 43 -24.34 4.10 25.60
C LYS A 43 -23.03 4.72 26.13
N ASP A 44 -22.04 3.89 26.47
CA ASP A 44 -20.75 4.36 26.99
C ASP A 44 -20.01 5.24 25.97
N ILE A 45 -20.08 4.92 24.67
CA ILE A 45 -19.54 5.76 23.59
C ILE A 45 -20.22 7.13 23.55
N TRP A 46 -21.56 7.17 23.65
CA TRP A 46 -22.32 8.43 23.65
C TRP A 46 -22.01 9.28 24.89
N GLU A 47 -21.89 8.66 26.06
CA GLU A 47 -21.49 9.33 27.30
C GLU A 47 -20.06 9.87 27.21
N GLY A 48 -19.12 9.10 26.66
CA GLY A 48 -17.75 9.56 26.38
C GLY A 48 -17.70 10.73 25.40
N CYS A 49 -18.53 10.69 24.36
CA CYS A 49 -18.68 11.81 23.43
C CYS A 49 -19.24 13.09 24.12
N ALA A 50 -20.00 12.95 25.20
CA ALA A 50 -20.58 14.07 25.96
C ALA A 50 -19.59 14.84 26.83
N LEU A 51 -18.45 14.24 27.14
CA LEU A 51 -17.45 14.87 28.00
C LEU A 51 -16.72 16.04 27.34
N GLN A 52 -16.61 16.08 26.01
CA GLN A 52 -15.90 17.13 25.28
C GLN A 52 -16.61 17.52 23.97
N PRO A 53 -16.70 18.80 23.58
CA PRO A 53 -17.17 19.18 22.24
C PRO A 53 -16.07 18.97 21.17
N GLY A 54 -16.37 18.28 20.06
CA GLY A 54 -15.42 18.13 18.95
C GLY A 54 -15.59 16.83 18.14
N PRO A 55 -14.60 16.50 17.28
CA PRO A 55 -14.56 15.27 16.48
C PRO A 55 -13.97 14.07 17.24
N GLN A 56 -14.11 14.01 18.57
CA GLN A 56 -13.48 12.96 19.40
C GLN A 56 -14.20 11.60 19.37
N PHE A 57 -15.14 11.40 18.44
CA PHE A 57 -15.98 10.20 18.39
C PHE A 57 -15.15 8.91 18.23
N LEU A 58 -14.10 8.94 17.41
CA LEU A 58 -13.21 7.78 17.24
C LEU A 58 -12.46 7.45 18.54
N GLN A 59 -12.01 8.45 19.28
CA GLN A 59 -11.35 8.26 20.57
C GLN A 59 -12.34 7.74 21.63
N ALA A 60 -13.59 8.20 21.60
CA ALA A 60 -14.63 7.71 22.50
C ALA A 60 -15.02 6.24 22.20
N ILE A 61 -15.11 5.86 20.93
CA ILE A 61 -15.27 4.46 20.52
C ILE A 61 -14.12 3.62 21.03
N ASP A 62 -12.89 4.03 20.74
CA ASP A 62 -11.69 3.25 21.09
C ASP A 62 -11.61 3.01 22.59
N ALA A 63 -11.78 4.07 23.39
CA ALA A 63 -11.81 3.98 24.84
C ALA A 63 -12.92 3.04 25.34
N ALA A 64 -14.15 3.18 24.84
CA ALA A 64 -15.26 2.33 25.28
C ALA A 64 -15.07 0.87 24.88
N LEU A 65 -14.54 0.58 23.67
CA LEU A 65 -14.23 -0.78 23.23
C LEU A 65 -13.14 -1.43 24.08
N VAL A 66 -12.07 -0.68 24.35
CA VAL A 66 -10.98 -1.13 25.22
C VAL A 66 -11.55 -1.46 26.60
N ASP A 67 -12.28 -0.54 27.23
CA ASP A 67 -12.85 -0.75 28.56
C ASP A 67 -13.84 -1.92 28.60
N TYR A 68 -14.69 -2.05 27.58
CA TYR A 68 -15.69 -3.11 27.48
C TYR A 68 -15.08 -4.51 27.27
N THR A 69 -13.91 -4.59 26.61
CA THR A 69 -13.27 -5.87 26.24
C THR A 69 -12.01 -6.18 27.03
N ILE A 70 -11.67 -5.37 28.04
CA ILE A 70 -10.60 -5.71 28.98
C ILE A 70 -10.98 -7.01 29.71
N THR A 71 -10.16 -8.03 29.51
CA THR A 71 -10.16 -9.22 30.34
C THR A 71 -9.04 -9.11 31.37
N SER A 72 -9.37 -9.27 32.65
CA SER A 72 -8.35 -9.25 33.70
C SER A 72 -7.67 -10.62 33.77
N ASP A 73 -6.55 -10.78 33.06
CA ASP A 73 -5.58 -11.80 33.44
C ASP A 73 -4.51 -11.16 34.33
N ILE A 74 -4.14 -11.84 35.41
CA ILE A 74 -3.50 -11.28 36.63
C ILE A 74 -2.14 -10.58 36.35
N LEU A 75 -1.59 -10.76 35.15
CA LEU A 75 -0.25 -10.31 34.78
C LEU A 75 -0.18 -9.37 33.58
N ASN A 76 -1.24 -9.18 32.78
CA ASN A 76 -1.25 -8.26 31.66
C ASN A 76 -2.69 -7.81 31.32
N ILE A 77 -3.00 -6.52 31.49
CA ILE A 77 -4.23 -5.93 30.94
C ILE A 77 -3.98 -5.69 29.45
N ILE A 78 -4.50 -6.59 28.61
CA ILE A 78 -4.44 -6.44 27.15
C ILE A 78 -5.89 -6.35 26.68
N PRO A 79 -6.33 -5.23 26.08
CA PRO A 79 -7.64 -5.17 25.47
C PRO A 79 -7.74 -6.21 24.36
N ASP A 80 -8.81 -7.00 24.38
CA ASP A 80 -9.06 -7.99 23.32
C ASP A 80 -9.48 -7.29 22.02
N TYR A 81 -10.16 -6.14 22.15
CA TYR A 81 -10.73 -5.41 21.03
C TYR A 81 -10.46 -3.91 21.13
N ASP A 82 -10.14 -3.29 19.99
CA ASP A 82 -9.93 -1.85 19.83
C ASP A 82 -10.70 -1.33 18.61
N ILE A 83 -10.68 -0.01 18.39
CA ILE A 83 -11.38 0.57 17.23
C ILE A 83 -10.83 0.04 15.90
N HIS A 84 -9.54 -0.30 15.84
CA HIS A 84 -8.91 -0.76 14.61
C HIS A 84 -9.48 -2.11 14.17
N LYS A 85 -9.57 -3.07 15.08
CA LYS A 85 -10.18 -4.37 14.85
C LYS A 85 -11.66 -4.22 14.51
N ALA A 86 -12.39 -3.39 15.25
CA ALA A 86 -13.81 -3.14 15.02
C ALA A 86 -14.09 -2.60 13.61
N PHE A 87 -13.33 -1.60 13.17
CA PHE A 87 -13.50 -1.03 11.83
C PHE A 87 -13.12 -2.03 10.73
N SER A 88 -12.03 -2.78 10.90
CA SER A 88 -11.63 -3.80 9.95
C SER A 88 -12.68 -4.91 9.80
N GLU A 89 -13.26 -5.37 10.91
CA GLU A 89 -14.34 -6.36 10.89
C GLU A 89 -15.62 -5.78 10.27
N PHE A 90 -15.99 -4.56 10.64
CA PHE A 90 -17.13 -3.87 10.06
C PHE A 90 -17.02 -3.71 8.53
N SER A 91 -15.82 -3.43 8.00
CA SER A 91 -15.59 -3.41 6.54
C SER A 91 -15.87 -4.77 5.89
N VAL A 92 -15.57 -5.88 6.57
CA VAL A 92 -15.91 -7.23 6.11
C VAL A 92 -17.42 -7.46 6.15
N TRP A 93 -18.13 -7.01 7.20
CA TRP A 93 -19.59 -7.14 7.26
C TRP A 93 -20.29 -6.45 6.08
N ASN A 94 -19.76 -5.31 5.64
CA ASN A 94 -20.30 -4.58 4.49
C ASN A 94 -20.12 -5.31 3.15
N LEU A 95 -19.16 -6.24 3.05
CA LEU A 95 -19.03 -7.12 1.87
C LEU A 95 -20.24 -8.06 1.75
N PHE A 96 -20.79 -8.50 2.88
CA PHE A 96 -21.82 -9.54 2.97
C PHE A 96 -23.23 -8.97 3.11
N THR A 97 -23.61 -8.03 2.25
CA THR A 97 -24.98 -7.50 2.15
C THR A 97 -25.69 -7.97 0.87
N GLY A 98 -27.02 -7.83 0.85
CA GLY A 98 -27.88 -8.17 -0.28
C GLY A 98 -27.68 -9.63 -0.72
N GLY A 99 -27.42 -9.84 -2.01
CA GLY A 99 -27.21 -11.18 -2.58
C GLY A 99 -25.98 -11.93 -2.03
N ARG A 100 -25.02 -11.25 -1.40
CA ARG A 100 -23.84 -11.88 -0.77
C ARG A 100 -24.09 -12.30 0.69
N ALA A 101 -25.20 -11.88 1.30
CA ALA A 101 -25.47 -12.14 2.71
C ALA A 101 -25.55 -13.64 3.04
N SER A 102 -26.05 -14.49 2.13
CA SER A 102 -26.13 -15.94 2.33
C SER A 102 -24.77 -16.65 2.30
N GLN A 103 -23.74 -15.97 1.78
CA GLN A 103 -22.38 -16.48 1.66
C GLN A 103 -21.51 -16.10 2.86
N ALA A 104 -21.99 -15.28 3.79
CA ALA A 104 -21.17 -14.82 4.90
C ALA A 104 -20.72 -15.97 5.81
N PRO A 105 -19.45 -15.97 6.28
CA PRO A 105 -19.05 -16.81 7.39
C PRO A 105 -19.86 -16.47 8.65
N ALA A 106 -19.98 -17.43 9.56
CA ALA A 106 -20.72 -17.24 10.80
C ALA A 106 -20.16 -16.06 11.61
N GLY A 107 -21.03 -15.09 11.94
CA GLY A 107 -20.66 -13.90 12.71
C GLY A 107 -20.07 -12.74 11.90
N TYR A 108 -20.07 -12.81 10.56
CA TYR A 108 -19.54 -11.75 9.68
C TYR A 108 -20.61 -11.07 8.82
N ARG A 109 -21.85 -10.97 9.33
CA ARG A 109 -22.94 -10.26 8.68
C ARG A 109 -23.95 -9.75 9.69
N PHE A 110 -24.70 -8.72 9.28
CA PHE A 110 -25.91 -8.28 9.96
C PHE A 110 -26.98 -9.36 9.91
N THR A 111 -27.83 -9.39 10.92
CA THR A 111 -29.00 -10.27 10.97
C THR A 111 -29.96 -9.98 9.81
N GLU A 112 -30.09 -8.70 9.43
CA GLU A 112 -30.90 -8.24 8.31
C GLU A 112 -30.08 -7.97 7.03
N ALA A 113 -28.89 -8.57 6.90
CA ALA A 113 -27.96 -8.31 5.79
C ALA A 113 -28.57 -8.44 4.38
N GLU A 114 -29.54 -9.34 4.20
CA GLU A 114 -30.24 -9.56 2.92
C GLU A 114 -31.09 -8.36 2.48
N GLU A 115 -31.53 -7.53 3.42
CA GLU A 115 -32.35 -6.33 3.16
C GLU A 115 -31.50 -5.11 2.79
N TYR A 116 -30.19 -5.17 3.05
CA TYR A 116 -29.26 -4.09 2.71
C TYR A 116 -28.81 -4.17 1.24
N PRO A 117 -28.63 -3.01 0.57
CA PRO A 117 -28.05 -2.98 -0.76
C PRO A 117 -26.67 -3.65 -0.80
N MET A 118 -26.46 -4.47 -1.81
CA MET A 118 -25.16 -5.08 -2.09
C MET A 118 -24.20 -4.02 -2.64
N ILE A 119 -22.94 -4.03 -2.20
CA ILE A 119 -21.88 -3.24 -2.85
C ILE A 119 -21.80 -3.67 -4.33
N PRO A 120 -22.00 -2.76 -5.30
CA PRO A 120 -22.01 -3.14 -6.70
C PRO A 120 -20.63 -3.66 -7.12
N ASP A 121 -20.59 -4.66 -8.02
CA ASP A 121 -19.33 -5.24 -8.51
C ASP A 121 -18.41 -4.18 -9.14
N SER A 122 -18.98 -3.10 -9.70
CA SER A 122 -18.23 -1.98 -10.25
C SER A 122 -17.41 -1.19 -9.22
N ALA A 123 -17.64 -1.39 -7.93
CA ALA A 123 -16.84 -0.80 -6.85
C ALA A 123 -15.59 -1.63 -6.51
N PHE A 124 -15.46 -2.84 -7.04
CA PHE A 124 -14.32 -3.72 -6.82
C PHE A 124 -13.26 -3.49 -7.90
N LEU A 125 -12.00 -3.47 -7.50
CA LEU A 125 -10.88 -3.53 -8.44
C LEU A 125 -10.64 -5.00 -8.77
N GLY A 126 -11.14 -5.44 -9.92
CA GLY A 126 -11.04 -6.83 -10.38
C GLY A 126 -9.69 -7.15 -11.02
N PHE A 127 -9.11 -8.29 -10.64
CA PHE A 127 -7.85 -8.82 -11.17
C PHE A 127 -8.05 -10.25 -11.66
N ALA A 128 -8.23 -10.39 -12.98
CA ALA A 128 -8.35 -11.70 -13.63
C ALA A 128 -7.06 -12.10 -14.39
N ASN A 129 -6.22 -11.13 -14.76
CA ASN A 129 -4.92 -11.34 -15.38
C ASN A 129 -3.83 -10.94 -14.38
N TYR A 130 -3.09 -11.93 -13.89
CA TYR A 130 -2.08 -11.78 -12.84
C TYR A 130 -0.71 -11.39 -13.35
N ASP A 131 -0.62 -10.93 -14.60
CA ASP A 131 0.59 -10.34 -15.18
C ASP A 131 0.90 -9.03 -14.43
N ILE A 132 1.58 -9.18 -13.30
CA ILE A 132 2.07 -8.17 -12.36
C ILE A 132 1.40 -6.79 -12.57
N PRO A 133 0.14 -6.60 -12.14
CA PRO A 133 -0.41 -5.27 -12.05
C PRO A 133 0.36 -4.55 -10.93
N ARG A 134 1.48 -3.93 -11.31
CA ARG A 134 2.23 -3.00 -10.47
C ARG A 134 1.40 -1.75 -10.42
N MET A 135 0.53 -1.74 -9.45
CA MET A 135 -0.40 -0.67 -9.24
C MET A 135 0.43 0.40 -8.46
N LEU A 136 1.03 1.33 -9.21
CA LEU A 136 2.07 2.28 -8.76
C LEU A 136 1.52 3.70 -8.62
N TRP A 137 2.00 4.39 -7.58
CA TRP A 137 1.68 5.78 -7.25
C TRP A 137 2.48 6.82 -8.09
N PRO A 138 1.91 8.02 -8.38
CA PRO A 138 0.49 8.35 -8.28
C PRO A 138 -0.29 7.56 -9.31
N TRP A 139 -1.50 7.16 -8.94
CA TRP A 139 -2.43 6.60 -9.91
C TRP A 139 -2.61 7.63 -11.02
N PRO A 140 -2.33 7.27 -12.28
CA PRO A 140 -2.84 8.07 -13.36
C PRO A 140 -4.37 7.96 -13.30
N ASP A 141 -5.07 8.93 -12.70
CA ASP A 141 -6.49 9.18 -13.04
C ASP A 141 -6.60 9.34 -14.56
N THR A 142 -5.50 9.80 -15.17
CA THR A 142 -5.25 9.85 -16.59
C THR A 142 -3.84 9.36 -16.91
N LEU A 143 -3.69 8.50 -17.93
CA LEU A 143 -2.42 8.15 -18.56
C LEU A 143 -1.65 9.42 -18.96
N SER A 144 -0.37 9.29 -19.30
CA SER A 144 0.47 10.45 -19.71
C SER A 144 -0.08 11.26 -20.89
N ASP A 145 -1.04 10.70 -21.62
CA ASP A 145 -1.75 11.34 -22.74
C ASP A 145 -3.08 12.01 -22.34
N GLY A 146 -3.45 11.99 -21.05
CA GLY A 146 -4.69 12.57 -20.54
C GLY A 146 -5.92 11.66 -20.63
N SER A 147 -5.80 10.43 -21.13
CA SER A 147 -6.91 9.47 -21.17
C SER A 147 -7.10 8.77 -19.82
N PRO A 148 -8.33 8.53 -19.34
CA PRO A 148 -8.55 7.86 -18.07
C PRO A 148 -7.90 6.48 -18.04
N PHE A 149 -7.30 6.10 -16.92
CA PHE A 149 -6.78 4.74 -16.76
C PHE A 149 -7.95 3.77 -16.63
N LEU A 150 -8.10 2.89 -17.63
CA LEU A 150 -9.21 1.95 -17.74
C LEU A 150 -8.73 0.56 -17.30
N LEU A 151 -9.54 -0.14 -16.50
CA LEU A 151 -9.36 -1.59 -16.28
C LEU A 151 -10.14 -2.33 -17.36
N GLY A 152 -9.47 -3.17 -18.16
CA GLY A 152 -10.15 -4.04 -19.12
C GLY A 152 -11.03 -3.28 -20.13
N GLU A 153 -12.27 -3.75 -20.32
CA GLU A 153 -13.28 -3.26 -21.28
C GLU A 153 -13.74 -1.80 -21.04
N ASP A 154 -12.82 -0.85 -21.18
CA ASP A 154 -13.06 0.59 -21.18
C ASP A 154 -13.73 1.18 -19.93
N MET A 155 -13.68 0.48 -18.78
CA MET A 155 -14.23 1.00 -17.53
C MET A 155 -13.20 1.87 -16.79
N PRO A 156 -13.45 3.18 -16.62
CA PRO A 156 -12.58 4.04 -15.83
C PRO A 156 -12.64 3.60 -14.37
N ILE A 157 -11.48 3.56 -13.72
CA ILE A 157 -11.45 3.33 -12.28
C ILE A 157 -12.16 4.52 -11.61
N THR A 158 -13.39 4.30 -11.15
CA THR A 158 -14.14 5.33 -10.42
C THR A 158 -13.76 5.22 -8.96
N PHE A 159 -12.67 5.88 -8.58
CA PHE A 159 -12.34 6.03 -7.16
C PHE A 159 -13.31 7.04 -6.52
N TYR A 160 -13.94 6.68 -5.40
CA TYR A 160 -14.68 7.62 -4.56
C TYR A 160 -13.72 8.40 -3.62
N MET A 161 -12.65 8.97 -4.17
CA MET A 161 -11.59 9.66 -3.41
C MET A 161 -12.12 10.81 -2.55
N ASP A 162 -13.14 11.52 -3.01
CA ASP A 162 -13.71 12.68 -2.31
C ASP A 162 -14.47 12.32 -1.03
N ASN A 163 -14.72 11.02 -0.80
CA ASN A 163 -15.64 10.52 0.22
C ASN A 163 -15.02 9.49 1.16
N MET A 164 -13.68 9.39 1.28
CA MET A 164 -13.03 8.37 2.11
C MET A 164 -13.63 8.19 3.52
N PRO A 165 -13.88 9.24 4.34
CA PRO A 165 -14.51 9.06 5.65
C PRO A 165 -16.05 8.84 5.58
N GLN A 166 -16.66 8.96 4.39
CA GLN A 166 -18.08 8.73 4.11
C GLN A 166 -18.34 7.36 3.43
N SER A 167 -17.31 6.67 2.93
CA SER A 167 -17.40 5.33 2.31
C SER A 167 -16.90 4.22 3.24
N ALA A 168 -16.79 4.50 4.54
CA ALA A 168 -16.10 3.64 5.52
C ALA A 168 -14.64 3.27 5.16
N SER A 169 -14.03 4.05 4.26
CA SER A 169 -12.62 4.00 3.80
C SER A 169 -12.06 2.64 3.36
N ALA A 170 -12.88 1.59 3.24
CA ALA A 170 -12.41 0.30 2.79
C ALA A 170 -12.35 0.26 1.26
N HIS A 171 -11.25 -0.27 0.74
CA HIS A 171 -11.12 -0.62 -0.66
C HIS A 171 -11.37 -2.11 -0.85
N TYR A 172 -11.95 -2.51 -1.97
CA TYR A 172 -12.19 -3.92 -2.28
C TYR A 172 -11.40 -4.29 -3.53
N LEU A 173 -10.44 -5.19 -3.38
CA LEU A 173 -9.67 -5.77 -4.47
C LEU A 173 -10.16 -7.19 -4.66
N ASP A 174 -10.65 -7.55 -5.85
CA ASP A 174 -11.16 -8.89 -6.14
C ASP A 174 -10.18 -9.65 -7.03
N LEU A 175 -9.49 -10.63 -6.45
CA LEU A 175 -8.53 -11.49 -7.14
C LEU A 175 -9.30 -12.69 -7.70
N GLN A 176 -9.53 -12.73 -9.01
CA GLN A 176 -10.46 -13.67 -9.67
C GLN A 176 -9.77 -14.73 -10.53
N ASN A 177 -10.34 -15.93 -10.62
CA ASN A 177 -9.77 -17.06 -11.35
C ASN A 177 -8.47 -17.60 -10.71
N LEU A 178 -8.36 -17.51 -9.38
CA LEU A 178 -7.20 -18.02 -8.64
C LEU A 178 -7.03 -19.53 -8.84
N SER A 179 -8.15 -20.23 -8.98
CA SER A 179 -8.24 -21.65 -9.31
C SER A 179 -7.48 -22.10 -10.55
N LEU A 180 -7.21 -21.20 -11.50
CA LEU A 180 -6.46 -21.50 -12.71
C LEU A 180 -4.94 -21.57 -12.46
N LEU A 181 -4.48 -21.17 -11.27
CA LEU A 181 -3.08 -21.05 -10.89
C LEU A 181 -2.59 -22.27 -10.10
N THR A 182 -2.85 -23.46 -10.64
CA THR A 182 -2.47 -24.73 -10.02
C THR A 182 -0.95 -24.82 -9.85
N ASP A 183 -0.48 -25.41 -8.75
CA ASP A 183 0.95 -25.61 -8.41
C ASP A 183 1.73 -24.32 -8.07
N THR A 184 1.05 -23.24 -7.68
CA THR A 184 1.69 -21.99 -7.26
C THR A 184 1.31 -21.60 -5.84
N THR A 185 2.11 -20.75 -5.22
CA THR A 185 1.72 -20.05 -4.01
C THR A 185 1.41 -18.60 -4.38
N PHE A 186 0.27 -18.11 -3.88
CA PHE A 186 -0.10 -16.72 -4.04
C PHE A 186 0.49 -15.90 -2.90
N TYR A 187 1.26 -14.88 -3.26
CA TYR A 187 1.77 -13.89 -2.31
C TYR A 187 1.10 -12.56 -2.60
N PHE A 188 0.44 -12.00 -1.59
CA PHE A 188 -0.05 -10.64 -1.63
C PHE A 188 0.85 -9.78 -0.76
N SER A 189 1.38 -8.69 -1.31
CA SER A 189 2.15 -7.72 -0.54
C SER A 189 1.44 -6.36 -0.56
N PHE A 190 1.31 -5.76 0.61
CA PHE A 190 0.63 -4.49 0.83
C PHE A 190 1.55 -3.52 1.55
N VAL A 191 1.56 -2.26 1.09
CA VAL A 191 2.31 -1.18 1.73
C VAL A 191 1.41 0.04 1.86
N GLY A 192 1.04 0.37 3.10
CA GLY A 192 0.30 1.59 3.40
C GLY A 192 1.19 2.83 3.36
N ALA A 193 0.59 4.01 3.16
CA ALA A 193 1.29 5.29 3.32
C ALA A 193 1.90 5.44 4.73
N VAL A 194 3.02 6.17 4.78
CA VAL A 194 3.71 6.49 6.03
C VAL A 194 2.80 7.36 6.92
N GLY A 195 2.67 6.97 8.18
CA GLY A 195 1.93 7.75 9.18
C GLY A 195 0.45 7.40 9.32
N ILE A 196 -0.01 6.33 8.65
CA ILE A 196 -1.39 5.86 8.72
C ILE A 196 -1.38 4.40 9.12
N LYS A 197 -2.22 4.04 10.09
CA LYS A 197 -2.46 2.64 10.44
C LYS A 197 -3.45 2.02 9.45
N TRP A 198 -3.12 0.82 8.98
CA TRP A 198 -3.96 0.05 8.07
C TRP A 198 -4.23 -1.33 8.63
N TYR A 199 -5.41 -1.86 8.35
CA TYR A 199 -5.70 -3.28 8.43
C TYR A 199 -6.02 -3.80 7.04
N VAL A 200 -5.62 -5.04 6.75
CA VAL A 200 -5.94 -5.72 5.50
C VAL A 200 -6.60 -7.04 5.83
N SER A 201 -7.87 -7.17 5.44
CA SER A 201 -8.65 -8.40 5.58
C SER A 201 -8.67 -9.16 4.26
N PHE A 202 -8.66 -10.49 4.34
CA PHE A 202 -8.68 -11.40 3.20
C PHE A 202 -9.87 -12.34 3.33
N VAL A 203 -10.75 -12.31 2.33
CA VAL A 203 -11.98 -13.13 2.28
C VAL A 203 -11.89 -14.07 1.08
N GLY A 204 -11.80 -15.36 1.32
CA GLY A 204 -11.71 -16.39 0.29
C GLY A 204 -13.07 -16.97 -0.07
N PHE A 205 -13.29 -17.23 -1.36
CA PHE A 205 -14.45 -17.90 -1.91
C PHE A 205 -14.01 -19.23 -2.52
N PRO A 206 -14.18 -20.38 -1.82
CA PRO A 206 -13.66 -21.68 -2.25
C PRO A 206 -14.21 -22.19 -3.58
N ILE A 207 -13.40 -22.95 -4.33
CA ILE A 207 -13.80 -23.54 -5.62
C ILE A 207 -14.87 -24.62 -5.40
N GLY A 208 -15.89 -24.62 -6.26
CA GLY A 208 -16.90 -25.70 -6.30
C GLY A 208 -17.97 -25.59 -5.22
N GLY A 209 -17.93 -24.55 -4.39
CA GLY A 209 -18.94 -24.28 -3.39
C GLY A 209 -20.03 -23.34 -3.92
N ILE A 210 -21.29 -23.70 -3.66
CA ILE A 210 -22.33 -22.76 -3.21
C ILE A 210 -22.01 -22.34 -1.76
N GLY A 211 -20.72 -22.26 -1.43
CA GLY A 211 -20.17 -22.36 -0.08
C GLY A 211 -20.13 -21.01 0.60
N GLN A 212 -20.11 -21.05 1.93
CA GLN A 212 -19.80 -19.88 2.73
C GLN A 212 -18.37 -19.43 2.40
N ALA A 213 -18.21 -18.12 2.22
CA ALA A 213 -16.90 -17.49 2.19
C ALA A 213 -16.20 -17.70 3.53
N GLU A 214 -14.87 -17.61 3.52
CA GLU A 214 -14.05 -17.77 4.71
C GLU A 214 -13.12 -16.58 4.92
N ILE A 215 -12.84 -16.29 6.19
CA ILE A 215 -11.90 -15.24 6.56
C ILE A 215 -10.51 -15.88 6.62
N LEU A 216 -9.68 -15.59 5.62
CA LEU A 216 -8.31 -16.11 5.55
C LEU A 216 -7.38 -15.40 6.54
N GLY A 217 -7.74 -14.18 6.92
CA GLY A 217 -7.11 -13.44 7.99
C GLY A 217 -7.33 -11.94 7.89
N SER A 218 -7.04 -11.24 8.99
CA SER A 218 -7.07 -9.78 9.09
C SER A 218 -5.83 -9.32 9.85
N TYR A 219 -5.03 -8.48 9.21
CA TYR A 219 -3.70 -8.13 9.71
C TYR A 219 -3.49 -6.62 9.74
N GLY A 220 -2.95 -6.11 10.84
CA GLY A 220 -2.45 -4.74 10.90
C GLY A 220 -1.19 -4.60 10.04
N ALA A 221 -1.19 -3.67 9.08
CA ALA A 221 -0.04 -3.43 8.24
C ALA A 221 1.04 -2.66 9.04
N PRO A 222 2.29 -3.15 9.08
CA PRO A 222 3.36 -2.48 9.80
C PRO A 222 3.70 -1.14 9.13
N VAL A 223 3.90 -0.09 9.93
CA VAL A 223 4.24 1.24 9.41
C VAL A 223 5.61 1.18 8.72
N GLY A 224 5.63 1.49 7.43
CA GLY A 224 6.87 1.55 6.63
C GLY A 224 7.49 0.20 6.30
N SER A 225 6.77 -0.91 6.47
CA SER A 225 7.17 -2.25 6.02
C SER A 225 6.01 -2.92 5.29
N PRO A 226 6.28 -3.79 4.31
CA PRO A 226 5.22 -4.51 3.61
C PRO A 226 4.56 -5.52 4.55
N LEU A 227 3.23 -5.55 4.52
CA LEU A 227 2.46 -6.70 4.98
C LEU A 227 2.47 -7.74 3.86
N ASN A 228 2.97 -8.94 4.16
CA ASN A 228 2.93 -10.06 3.22
C ASN A 228 1.91 -11.08 3.72
N PHE A 229 1.03 -11.52 2.82
CA PHE A 229 0.04 -12.55 3.05
C PHE A 229 0.23 -13.66 2.01
N GLN A 230 0.04 -14.91 2.43
CA GLN A 230 0.29 -16.08 1.62
C GLN A 230 -0.88 -17.06 1.75
N PHE A 231 -1.33 -17.61 0.62
CA PHE A 231 -2.33 -18.68 0.57
C PHE A 231 -2.16 -19.53 -0.69
N ASP A 232 -2.81 -20.70 -0.73
CA ASP A 232 -2.87 -21.54 -1.91
C ASP A 232 -3.99 -21.05 -2.85
N PRO A 233 -3.68 -20.48 -4.03
CA PRO A 233 -4.69 -19.97 -4.95
C PRO A 233 -5.57 -21.08 -5.54
N ALA A 234 -5.10 -22.33 -5.56
CA ALA A 234 -5.85 -23.45 -6.10
C ALA A 234 -7.02 -23.90 -5.20
N GLU A 235 -7.18 -23.33 -4.01
CA GLU A 235 -8.32 -23.59 -3.12
C GLU A 235 -9.50 -22.63 -3.38
N TYR A 236 -9.27 -21.51 -4.08
CA TYR A 236 -10.23 -20.41 -4.19
C TYR A 236 -10.60 -20.06 -5.64
N GLY A 237 -11.87 -19.78 -5.88
CA GLY A 237 -12.32 -19.17 -7.14
C GLY A 237 -11.91 -17.71 -7.20
N ASN A 238 -12.15 -16.98 -6.11
CA ASN A 238 -11.72 -15.61 -5.92
C ASN A 238 -11.37 -15.31 -4.45
N VAL A 239 -10.54 -14.29 -4.23
CA VAL A 239 -10.20 -13.75 -2.92
C VAL A 239 -10.40 -12.24 -2.94
N VAL A 240 -11.24 -11.72 -2.05
CA VAL A 240 -11.44 -10.29 -1.86
C VAL A 240 -10.49 -9.80 -0.77
N VAL A 241 -9.61 -8.86 -1.14
CA VAL A 241 -8.73 -8.14 -0.21
C VAL A 241 -9.37 -6.81 0.16
N ILE A 242 -9.41 -6.51 1.45
CA ILE A 242 -10.07 -5.32 1.99
C ILE A 242 -9.06 -4.49 2.81
N PRO A 243 -8.32 -3.57 2.16
CA PRO A 243 -7.52 -2.57 2.86
C PRO A 243 -8.44 -1.51 3.51
N THR A 244 -8.33 -1.38 4.83
CA THR A 244 -9.08 -0.42 5.63
C THR A 244 -8.09 0.47 6.40
N PRO A 245 -8.05 1.78 6.18
CA PRO A 245 -7.33 2.70 7.05
C PRO A 245 -8.10 2.79 8.37
N VAL A 246 -7.38 2.64 9.47
CA VAL A 246 -7.96 2.53 10.81
C VAL A 246 -7.46 3.62 11.75
N ASP A 247 -6.72 4.62 11.27
CA ASP A 247 -6.17 5.64 12.17
C ASP A 247 -7.28 6.45 12.87
N THR A 248 -7.09 6.82 14.13
CA THR A 248 -8.04 7.69 14.84
C THR A 248 -7.80 9.18 14.55
N ALA A 249 -6.64 9.52 13.98
CA ALA A 249 -6.31 10.88 13.57
C ALA A 249 -6.88 11.18 12.18
N ILE A 250 -8.03 11.85 12.10
CA ILE A 250 -8.67 12.25 10.82
C ILE A 250 -7.71 13.02 9.92
N SER A 251 -6.81 13.84 10.49
CA SER A 251 -5.79 14.58 9.72
C SER A 251 -4.76 13.69 9.03
N ALA A 252 -4.64 12.41 9.42
CA ALA A 252 -3.80 11.44 8.76
C ALA A 252 -4.44 10.91 7.47
N TYR A 253 -5.75 11.11 7.25
CA TYR A 253 -6.48 10.67 6.06
C TYR A 253 -6.34 11.71 4.93
N PRO A 254 -5.26 11.62 4.15
CA PRO A 254 -5.36 11.15 2.78
C PRO A 254 -4.30 10.09 2.49
N ALA A 255 -4.75 8.85 2.27
CA ALA A 255 -3.96 7.67 2.55
C ALA A 255 -3.68 6.86 1.29
N GLU A 256 -2.58 7.17 0.62
CA GLU A 256 -2.06 6.38 -0.48
C GLU A 256 -1.72 4.96 0.03
N TYR A 257 -1.89 3.95 -0.81
CA TYR A 257 -1.32 2.62 -0.53
C TYR A 257 -0.91 1.96 -1.84
N GLY A 258 0.10 1.10 -1.75
CA GLY A 258 0.53 0.23 -2.83
C GLY A 258 0.23 -1.22 -2.49
N TYR A 259 0.02 -2.04 -3.50
CA TYR A 259 -0.05 -3.48 -3.35
C TYR A 259 0.48 -4.19 -4.59
N SER A 260 0.81 -5.46 -4.43
CA SER A 260 1.12 -6.33 -5.56
C SER A 260 0.72 -7.76 -5.24
N PRO A 261 -0.10 -8.37 -6.10
CA PRO A 261 -0.16 -9.81 -6.17
C PRO A 261 1.12 -10.33 -6.85
N ILE A 262 1.68 -11.40 -6.32
CA ILE A 262 2.87 -12.08 -6.84
C ILE A 262 2.55 -13.58 -6.87
N LEU A 263 2.60 -14.15 -8.07
CA LEU A 263 2.52 -15.59 -8.26
C LEU A 263 3.92 -16.15 -8.25
N SER A 264 4.17 -17.12 -7.38
CA SER A 264 5.49 -17.71 -7.29
C SER A 264 5.46 -19.11 -6.72
N SER A 265 6.28 -20.00 -7.27
CA SER A 265 6.65 -21.26 -6.61
C SER A 265 7.82 -21.08 -5.64
N VAL A 266 8.41 -19.88 -5.56
CA VAL A 266 9.50 -19.48 -4.66
C VAL A 266 9.07 -18.34 -3.74
N THR A 267 9.48 -18.38 -2.48
CA THR A 267 9.14 -17.33 -1.49
C THR A 267 9.66 -15.96 -1.94
N PRO A 268 8.96 -14.84 -1.68
CA PRO A 268 9.37 -13.50 -2.13
C PRO A 268 10.80 -13.09 -1.77
N GLU A 269 11.33 -13.62 -0.66
CA GLU A 269 12.71 -13.43 -0.21
C GLU A 269 13.77 -14.02 -1.18
N GLN A 270 13.36 -14.83 -2.17
CA GLN A 270 14.23 -15.50 -3.13
C GLN A 270 14.21 -14.85 -4.52
N PHE A 271 13.40 -13.81 -4.75
CA PHE A 271 13.56 -13.04 -5.98
C PHE A 271 14.88 -12.28 -5.91
N ALA A 272 15.90 -12.80 -6.58
CA ALA A 272 17.17 -12.10 -6.69
C ALA A 272 16.93 -10.75 -7.35
N ASP A 273 17.23 -9.68 -6.63
CA ASP A 273 17.30 -8.35 -7.22
C ASP A 273 18.34 -8.39 -8.34
N SER A 274 17.95 -7.92 -9.53
CA SER A 274 18.89 -7.79 -10.64
C SER A 274 19.13 -6.34 -10.99
N TYR A 275 20.35 -6.04 -11.43
CA TYR A 275 20.82 -4.70 -11.71
C TYR A 275 21.25 -4.62 -13.17
N GLU A 276 20.52 -3.87 -13.97
CA GLU A 276 20.89 -3.59 -15.36
C GLU A 276 21.67 -2.28 -15.39
N PHE A 277 22.96 -2.33 -15.76
CA PHE A 277 23.75 -1.12 -15.91
C PHE A 277 23.74 -0.66 -17.36
N SER A 278 23.40 0.60 -17.59
CA SER A 278 23.49 1.21 -18.92
C SER A 278 24.91 1.70 -19.18
N SER A 279 25.35 1.60 -20.43
CA SER A 279 26.61 2.22 -20.88
C SER A 279 26.65 3.70 -20.48
N PRO A 280 27.78 4.20 -19.95
CA PRO A 280 27.89 5.59 -19.53
C PRO A 280 27.71 6.52 -20.72
N PHE A 281 27.06 7.67 -20.50
CA PHE A 281 26.75 8.64 -21.54
C PHE A 281 27.03 10.08 -21.08
N PRO A 282 27.63 10.91 -21.94
CA PRO A 282 28.24 10.56 -23.23
C PRO A 282 29.54 9.76 -23.05
N ASN A 283 29.82 8.85 -23.98
CA ASN A 283 31.08 8.10 -24.04
C ASN A 283 31.37 7.64 -25.48
N PRO A 284 32.40 8.17 -26.16
CA PRO A 284 33.37 9.15 -25.65
C PRO A 284 32.71 10.48 -25.28
N ILE A 285 33.35 11.23 -24.37
CA ILE A 285 32.95 12.59 -24.02
C ILE A 285 33.95 13.59 -24.63
N GLU A 286 33.44 14.49 -25.46
CA GLU A 286 34.16 15.67 -25.96
C GLU A 286 33.92 16.83 -25.01
N VAL A 287 34.96 17.28 -24.32
CA VAL A 287 34.85 18.32 -23.29
C VAL A 287 34.89 19.69 -23.93
N SER A 288 33.72 20.31 -24.00
CA SER A 288 33.51 21.66 -24.53
C SER A 288 33.28 22.70 -23.43
N SER A 289 32.83 22.26 -22.25
CA SER A 289 32.46 23.11 -21.11
C SER A 289 33.02 22.58 -19.78
N PRO A 290 33.36 23.45 -18.81
CA PRO A 290 33.69 23.05 -17.45
C PRO A 290 32.58 22.27 -16.72
N THR A 291 31.35 22.33 -17.20
CA THR A 291 30.18 21.63 -16.63
C THR A 291 29.92 20.26 -17.24
N ASP A 292 30.69 19.86 -18.25
CA ASP A 292 30.50 18.56 -18.91
C ASP A 292 30.72 17.41 -17.93
N SER A 293 29.91 16.38 -18.08
CA SER A 293 29.91 15.23 -17.17
C SER A 293 29.53 13.94 -17.89
N VAL A 294 30.01 12.82 -17.35
CA VAL A 294 29.62 11.47 -17.77
C VAL A 294 28.63 10.91 -16.76
N CYS A 295 27.47 10.48 -17.23
CA CYS A 295 26.43 9.87 -16.40
C CYS A 295 26.54 8.35 -16.45
N PHE A 296 26.50 7.75 -15.27
CA PHE A 296 26.37 6.31 -15.05
C PHE A 296 24.94 6.04 -14.58
N LYS A 297 24.33 4.97 -15.09
CA LYS A 297 22.95 4.62 -14.77
C LYS A 297 22.84 3.13 -14.45
N SER A 298 22.06 2.79 -13.44
CA SER A 298 21.67 1.42 -13.12
C SER A 298 20.17 1.35 -12.92
N LYS A 299 19.51 0.37 -13.55
CA LYS A 299 18.11 0.04 -13.34
C LYS A 299 18.01 -1.18 -12.44
N ILE A 300 17.37 -1.02 -11.30
CA ILE A 300 17.03 -2.03 -10.32
C ILE A 300 15.77 -2.74 -10.79
N ILE A 301 15.88 -4.02 -11.08
CA ILE A 301 14.74 -4.90 -11.31
C ILE A 301 14.54 -5.68 -10.03
N THR A 302 13.63 -5.17 -9.21
CA THR A 302 13.19 -5.82 -7.98
C THR A 302 11.72 -6.26 -8.11
N SER A 303 11.38 -7.36 -7.45
CA SER A 303 10.01 -7.74 -7.14
C SER A 303 9.54 -7.19 -5.78
N SER A 304 10.45 -6.60 -4.99
CA SER A 304 10.12 -6.05 -3.68
C SER A 304 9.30 -4.77 -3.80
N LEU A 305 8.12 -4.76 -3.14
CA LEU A 305 7.25 -3.58 -3.08
C LEU A 305 7.70 -2.53 -2.08
N SER A 306 8.54 -2.88 -1.12
CA SER A 306 9.06 -1.89 -0.17
C SER A 306 10.02 -0.90 -0.83
N GLY A 307 10.36 -1.13 -2.10
CA GLY A 307 11.52 -0.55 -2.76
C GLY A 307 12.81 -1.09 -2.16
N ILE A 308 13.87 -1.16 -2.96
CA ILE A 308 15.22 -1.35 -2.43
C ILE A 308 15.77 0.01 -2.04
N ARG A 309 16.16 0.18 -0.77
CA ARG A 309 17.04 1.29 -0.39
C ARG A 309 18.45 0.93 -0.82
N ALA A 310 18.86 1.42 -1.99
CA ALA A 310 20.19 1.24 -2.52
C ALA A 310 20.76 2.56 -3.02
N LYS A 311 22.09 2.67 -2.97
CA LYS A 311 22.86 3.80 -3.52
C LYS A 311 23.84 3.28 -4.55
N MET A 312 24.16 4.07 -5.57
CA MET A 312 25.24 3.75 -6.50
C MET A 312 26.49 4.56 -6.16
N GLU A 313 27.64 3.89 -6.08
CA GLU A 313 28.94 4.53 -6.00
C GLU A 313 29.73 4.23 -7.28
N VAL A 314 30.42 5.26 -7.79
CA VAL A 314 31.29 5.12 -8.96
C VAL A 314 32.71 5.48 -8.58
N THR A 315 33.60 4.51 -8.66
CA THR A 315 35.04 4.75 -8.49
C THR A 315 35.72 4.85 -9.85
N ILE A 316 36.47 5.94 -10.05
CA ILE A 316 37.22 6.20 -11.27
C ILE A 316 38.69 5.85 -11.07
N PHE A 317 39.26 5.15 -12.04
CA PHE A 317 40.68 4.81 -12.11
C PHE A 317 41.27 5.29 -13.43
N ASN A 318 42.58 5.55 -13.44
CA ASN A 318 43.31 5.70 -14.69
C ASN A 318 43.70 4.32 -15.26
N ILE A 319 44.33 4.30 -16.45
CA ILE A 319 44.79 3.05 -17.08
C ILE A 319 45.86 2.28 -16.29
N ALA A 320 46.56 2.95 -15.36
CA ALA A 320 47.51 2.31 -14.47
C ALA A 320 46.84 1.67 -13.24
N GLY A 321 45.52 1.81 -13.09
CA GLY A 321 44.75 1.31 -11.95
C GLY A 321 44.82 2.23 -10.71
N GLU A 322 45.36 3.44 -10.84
CA GLU A 322 45.39 4.40 -9.74
C GLU A 322 44.02 5.06 -9.58
N LYS A 323 43.55 5.17 -8.34
CA LYS A 323 42.26 5.80 -8.02
C LYS A 323 42.33 7.30 -8.30
N VAL A 324 41.48 7.77 -9.20
CA VAL A 324 41.38 9.17 -9.62
C VAL A 324 40.31 9.91 -8.82
N ASN A 325 39.14 9.31 -8.66
CA ASN A 325 38.02 9.90 -7.91
C ASN A 325 37.08 8.82 -7.38
N VAL A 326 36.30 9.14 -6.35
CA VAL A 326 35.13 8.38 -5.91
C VAL A 326 33.97 9.35 -5.91
N ILE A 327 32.91 9.00 -6.63
CA ILE A 327 31.73 9.83 -6.75
C ILE A 327 30.68 9.21 -5.82
N PRO A 328 30.53 9.72 -4.59
CA PRO A 328 29.44 9.29 -3.73
C PRO A 328 28.12 9.78 -4.35
N GLU A 329 27.06 9.00 -4.17
CA GLU A 329 25.72 9.45 -4.53
C GLU A 329 25.36 10.75 -3.80
N ASN A 330 24.69 11.67 -4.50
CA ASN A 330 23.98 12.76 -3.87
C ASN A 330 22.66 12.23 -3.28
N SER A 331 22.71 11.93 -1.97
CA SER A 331 21.59 11.79 -1.02
C SER A 331 20.41 10.88 -1.40
N ASN A 332 20.36 9.73 -0.71
CA ASN A 332 19.16 8.98 -0.29
C ASN A 332 17.98 8.95 -1.28
N PHE A 333 18.10 8.20 -2.36
CA PHE A 333 16.89 7.73 -3.04
C PHE A 333 16.26 6.60 -2.21
N SER A 334 15.09 6.86 -1.61
CA SER A 334 14.15 5.76 -1.46
C SER A 334 13.59 5.50 -2.85
N THR A 335 13.66 4.26 -3.32
CA THR A 335 13.04 3.81 -4.59
C THR A 335 11.51 3.81 -4.52
N TYR A 336 10.93 4.53 -3.56
CA TYR A 336 9.51 4.58 -3.28
C TYR A 336 8.70 5.26 -4.39
N TYR A 337 9.36 5.90 -5.36
CA TYR A 337 8.71 6.64 -6.45
C TYR A 337 9.45 6.46 -7.78
N ASN A 338 8.92 5.61 -8.66
CA ASN A 338 9.17 5.57 -10.12
C ASN A 338 10.61 5.72 -10.61
N ARG A 339 11.60 5.38 -9.78
CA ARG A 339 13.01 5.43 -10.14
C ARG A 339 13.68 4.19 -9.60
N ASN A 340 13.30 3.07 -10.22
CA ASN A 340 14.18 1.92 -10.31
C ASN A 340 15.52 2.30 -10.97
N GLU A 341 15.69 3.52 -11.49
CA GLU A 341 16.94 4.01 -12.04
C GLU A 341 17.72 4.87 -11.02
N ILE A 342 18.96 4.47 -10.71
CA ILE A 342 19.94 5.27 -9.99
C ILE A 342 20.90 5.90 -11.01
N THR A 343 21.11 7.21 -10.94
CA THR A 343 22.04 7.94 -11.82
C THR A 343 23.12 8.66 -11.01
N VAL A 344 24.39 8.51 -11.42
CA VAL A 344 25.54 9.23 -10.84
C VAL A 344 26.31 9.94 -11.94
N GLY A 345 26.62 11.22 -11.74
CA GLY A 345 27.35 12.05 -12.71
C GLY A 345 28.78 12.34 -12.28
N TRP A 346 29.76 12.07 -13.15
CA TRP A 346 31.16 12.46 -12.97
C TRP A 346 31.47 13.74 -13.73
N LYS A 347 31.86 14.82 -13.04
CA LYS A 347 32.21 16.11 -13.66
C LYS A 347 33.64 16.16 -14.20
N LEU A 348 34.25 15.01 -14.51
CA LEU A 348 35.60 14.90 -15.08
C LEU A 348 36.71 15.51 -14.22
N ASP A 349 36.52 15.48 -12.92
CA ASP A 349 37.40 15.97 -11.88
C ASP A 349 38.03 14.80 -11.09
N ASN A 350 39.26 14.98 -10.63
CA ASN A 350 39.91 14.08 -9.69
C ASN A 350 39.48 14.37 -8.24
N ALA A 351 39.98 13.58 -7.29
CA ALA A 351 39.70 13.74 -5.86
C ALA A 351 40.10 15.11 -5.27
N SER A 352 40.95 15.88 -5.95
CA SER A 352 41.32 17.26 -5.55
C SER A 352 40.49 18.34 -6.24
N GLY A 353 39.44 17.97 -6.99
CA GLY A 353 38.60 18.90 -7.77
C GLY A 353 39.24 19.44 -9.05
N LYS A 354 40.42 18.92 -9.45
CA LYS A 354 41.08 19.33 -10.70
C LYS A 354 40.59 18.49 -11.87
N LYS A 355 40.37 19.12 -13.03
CA LYS A 355 39.93 18.41 -14.23
C LYS A 355 40.99 17.40 -14.70
N VAL A 356 40.54 16.20 -15.05
CA VAL A 356 41.41 15.10 -15.50
C VAL A 356 41.92 15.32 -16.93
N ALA A 357 43.11 14.83 -17.25
CA ALA A 357 43.69 14.96 -18.59
C ALA A 357 42.88 14.17 -19.63
N PRO A 358 42.98 14.51 -20.94
CA PRO A 358 42.46 13.65 -22.01
C PRO A 358 43.04 12.24 -21.90
N GLY A 359 42.24 11.22 -22.20
CA GLY A 359 42.68 9.83 -22.10
C GLY A 359 41.54 8.87 -21.80
N VAL A 360 41.91 7.61 -21.54
CA VAL A 360 40.97 6.56 -21.16
C VAL A 360 40.99 6.37 -19.65
N TYR A 361 39.82 6.26 -19.06
CA TYR A 361 39.61 6.00 -17.64
C TYR A 361 38.77 4.73 -17.48
N LEU A 362 38.94 4.05 -16.35
CA LEU A 362 38.14 2.90 -15.97
C LEU A 362 37.17 3.34 -14.87
N ALA A 363 35.89 3.02 -15.01
CA ALA A 363 34.89 3.27 -13.99
C ALA A 363 34.40 1.94 -13.42
N TYR A 364 34.39 1.82 -12.10
CA TYR A 364 33.78 0.71 -11.38
C TYR A 364 32.52 1.21 -10.68
N CYS A 365 31.37 0.83 -11.23
CA CYS A 365 30.06 1.17 -10.70
C CYS A 365 29.59 0.02 -9.81
N HIS A 366 29.12 0.32 -8.61
CA HIS A 366 28.51 -0.69 -7.76
C HIS A 366 27.31 -0.12 -7.01
N VAL A 367 26.28 -0.94 -6.87
CA VAL A 367 25.06 -0.64 -6.13
C VAL A 367 25.18 -1.26 -4.75
N ILE A 368 25.03 -0.42 -3.72
CA ILE A 368 25.20 -0.75 -2.31
C ILE A 368 23.83 -0.70 -1.65
N ALA A 369 23.38 -1.81 -1.07
CA ALA A 369 22.14 -1.87 -0.29
C ALA A 369 22.25 -1.11 1.04
N ALA A 370 21.11 -0.88 1.70
CA ALA A 370 21.04 -0.20 2.99
C ALA A 370 21.85 -0.87 4.11
N ASN A 371 22.07 -2.19 4.01
CA ASN A 371 22.92 -2.95 4.95
C ASN A 371 24.43 -2.78 4.67
N GLY A 372 24.81 -2.04 3.63
CA GLY A 372 26.20 -1.85 3.19
C GLY A 372 26.75 -2.93 2.25
N GLY A 373 25.96 -3.97 1.94
CA GLY A 373 26.33 -5.02 0.99
C GLY A 373 26.33 -4.51 -0.46
N ILE A 374 27.21 -5.08 -1.29
CA ILE A 374 27.22 -4.81 -2.73
C ILE A 374 26.28 -5.82 -3.39
N GLU A 375 25.21 -5.33 -4.00
CA GLU A 375 24.18 -6.17 -4.63
C GLU A 375 24.36 -6.30 -6.15
N GLY A 376 25.05 -5.32 -6.78
CA GLY A 376 25.36 -5.34 -8.20
C GLY A 376 26.60 -4.51 -8.52
N SER A 377 27.37 -4.90 -9.54
CA SER A 377 28.51 -4.11 -10.01
C SER A 377 28.82 -4.30 -11.48
N GLU A 378 29.32 -3.25 -12.14
CA GLU A 378 29.72 -3.25 -13.54
C GLU A 378 30.97 -2.38 -13.78
N LYS A 379 31.74 -2.71 -14.81
CA LYS A 379 32.97 -2.01 -15.19
C LYS A 379 32.82 -1.36 -16.56
N PHE A 380 33.16 -0.08 -16.64
CA PHE A 380 33.13 0.68 -17.89
C PHE A 380 34.48 1.27 -18.25
N LYS A 381 34.69 1.51 -19.55
CA LYS A 381 35.77 2.33 -20.08
C LYS A 381 35.19 3.67 -20.50
N VAL A 382 35.80 4.77 -20.09
CA VAL A 382 35.36 6.13 -20.43
C VAL A 382 36.48 6.84 -21.17
N ALA A 383 36.21 7.33 -22.37
CA ALA A 383 37.16 8.10 -23.16
C ALA A 383 36.87 9.60 -23.05
N VAL A 384 37.85 10.37 -22.56
CA VAL A 384 37.78 11.83 -22.40
C VAL A 384 38.63 12.48 -23.49
N ILE A 385 37.99 13.32 -24.31
CA ILE A 385 38.58 14.05 -25.44
C ILE A 385 38.49 15.55 -25.14
N ARG A 386 39.51 16.34 -25.45
CA ARG A 386 39.52 17.80 -25.29
C ARG A 386 39.99 18.49 -26.54
#